data_AF-A0A534W2N8-F1
#
_entry.id   AF-A0A534W2N8-F1
#
_cell.length_a   1.000
_cell.length_b   1.000
_cell.length_c   1.000
_cell.angle_alpha   90.00
_cell.angle_beta   90.00
_cell.angle_gamma   90.00
#
_symmetry.space_group_name_H-M   'P 1'
#
loop_
_entity.id
_entity.type
_entity.pdbx_description
1 polymer ?
#
loop_
_entity_poly.entity_id
_entity_poly.type
_entity_poly.pdbx_seq_one_letter_code
_entity_poly.pdbx_strand_id
1 'polypeptide(L)'
;MTRLLRLYPQLLRTGFAEAFAYRAEFLIWMFSTNMPLVMLAIWAAAARSGPVGGYSQQGFAAYYLATLLVRLMTGAWVVWEMTMEIRQGTLALRLLRPIHPLLQWSADNLAAIPMRGVVAIPVA
;
A
#
# COMPACT_ATOMS: atom_id res chain seq x y z
N MET A 1 -16.27 -2.62 23.89
CA MET A 1 -15.18 -3.42 23.27
C MET A 1 -15.66 -4.66 22.52
N THR A 2 -16.57 -5.47 23.06
CA THR A 2 -17.06 -6.72 22.43
C THR A 2 -17.67 -6.55 21.03
N ARG A 3 -18.36 -5.43 20.77
CA ARG A 3 -18.96 -5.13 19.45
C ARG A 3 -17.90 -4.80 18.38
N LEU A 4 -16.88 -4.04 18.75
CA LEU A 4 -15.78 -3.67 17.84
C LEU A 4 -14.95 -4.89 17.43
N LEU A 5 -14.67 -5.78 18.40
CA LEU A 5 -13.95 -7.04 18.16
C LEU A 5 -14.70 -7.99 17.21
N ARG A 6 -16.04 -7.90 17.14
CA ARG A 6 -16.85 -8.68 16.19
C ARG A 6 -16.99 -8.00 14.82
N LEU A 7 -17.00 -6.67 14.79
CA LEU A 7 -17.15 -5.88 13.55
C LEU A 7 -15.88 -5.88 12.71
N TYR A 8 -14.72 -5.71 13.34
CA TYR A 8 -13.47 -5.52 12.60
C TYR A 8 -13.11 -6.68 11.65
N PRO A 9 -13.26 -7.96 12.03
CA PRO A 9 -13.06 -9.08 11.10
C PRO A 9 -14.03 -9.07 9.92
N GLN A 10 -15.26 -8.60 10.11
CA GLN A 10 -16.20 -8.45 8.99
C GLN A 10 -15.76 -7.34 8.04
N LEU A 11 -15.33 -6.18 8.58
CA LEU A 11 -14.79 -5.09 7.76
C LEU A 11 -13.58 -5.55 6.95
N LEU A 12 -12.65 -6.29 7.57
CA LEU A 12 -11.49 -6.87 6.87
C LEU A 12 -11.90 -7.83 5.74
N ARG A 13 -12.91 -8.68 5.95
CA ARG A 13 -13.41 -9.59 4.91
C ARG A 13 -14.01 -8.82 3.74
N THR A 14 -14.77 -7.77 4.02
CA THR A 14 -15.37 -6.92 2.98
C THR A 14 -14.29 -6.18 2.20
N GLY A 15 -13.33 -5.54 2.88
CA GLY A 15 -12.22 -4.85 2.23
C GLY A 15 -11.34 -5.80 1.40
N PHE A 16 -11.15 -7.04 1.86
CA PHE A 16 -10.38 -8.03 1.10
C PHE A 16 -11.14 -8.48 -0.16
N ALA A 17 -12.46 -8.70 -0.03
CA ALA A 17 -13.31 -9.02 -1.17
C ALA A 17 -13.31 -7.88 -2.21
N GLU A 18 -13.33 -6.63 -1.75
CA GLU A 18 -13.25 -5.44 -2.60
C GLU A 18 -11.91 -5.35 -3.32
N ALA A 19 -10.79 -5.47 -2.59
CA ALA A 19 -9.45 -5.45 -3.17
C ALA A 19 -9.28 -6.57 -4.23
N PHE A 20 -9.83 -7.75 -3.97
CA PHE A 20 -9.79 -8.86 -4.93
C PHE A 20 -10.71 -8.64 -6.14
N ALA A 21 -11.89 -8.06 -5.94
CA ALA A 21 -12.81 -7.70 -7.02
C ALA A 21 -12.16 -6.69 -7.98
N TYR A 22 -11.52 -5.65 -7.43
CA TYR A 22 -10.83 -4.59 -8.17
C TYR A 22 -9.33 -4.85 -8.35
N ARG A 23 -8.90 -6.12 -8.43
CA ARG A 23 -7.49 -6.51 -8.54
C ARG A 23 -6.72 -5.83 -9.69
N ALA A 24 -7.41 -5.54 -10.80
CA ALA A 24 -6.78 -4.86 -11.95
C ALA A 24 -6.42 -3.40 -11.60
N GLU A 25 -7.35 -2.68 -10.98
CA GLU A 25 -7.10 -1.33 -10.45
C GLU A 25 -5.98 -1.36 -9.40
N PHE A 26 -6.03 -2.32 -8.48
CA PHE A 26 -4.98 -2.51 -7.49
C PHE A 26 -3.58 -2.65 -8.12
N LEU A 27 -3.43 -3.47 -9.17
CA LEU A 27 -2.15 -3.63 -9.87
C LEU A 27 -1.70 -2.32 -10.51
N ILE A 28 -2.61 -1.58 -11.16
CA ILE A 28 -2.31 -0.27 -11.76
C ILE A 28 -1.77 0.70 -10.70
N TRP A 29 -2.43 0.77 -9.54
CA TRP A 29 -1.96 1.61 -8.43
C TRP A 29 -0.61 1.16 -7.85
N MET A 30 -0.33 -0.15 -7.84
CA MET A 30 0.99 -0.64 -7.47
C MET A 30 2.08 -0.15 -8.43
N PHE A 31 1.82 -0.13 -9.74
CA PHE A 31 2.78 0.41 -10.71
C PHE A 31 3.08 1.90 -10.50
N SER A 32 2.10 2.67 -10.05
CA SER A 32 2.29 4.09 -9.67
C SER A 32 3.28 4.28 -8.51
N THR A 33 3.63 3.21 -7.79
CA THR A 33 4.53 3.26 -6.63
C THR A 33 5.97 2.80 -6.96
N ASN A 34 6.29 2.61 -8.24
CA ASN A 34 7.56 2.04 -8.73
C ASN A 34 8.78 2.97 -8.72
N MET A 35 8.66 4.17 -8.14
CA MET A 35 9.78 5.12 -8.04
C MET A 35 11.07 4.47 -7.48
N PRO A 36 11.03 3.59 -6.45
CA PRO A 36 12.21 2.87 -5.99
C PRO A 36 12.88 1.99 -7.05
N LEU A 37 12.12 1.36 -7.96
CA LEU A 37 12.66 0.54 -9.05
C LEU A 37 13.37 1.40 -10.10
N VAL A 38 12.81 2.58 -10.39
CA VAL A 38 13.46 3.55 -11.28
C VAL A 38 14.79 4.03 -10.67
N MET A 39 14.78 4.38 -9.38
CA MET A 39 16.00 4.79 -8.67
C MET A 39 17.03 3.68 -8.62
N LEU A 40 16.59 2.43 -8.39
CA LEU A 40 17.47 1.27 -8.47
C LEU A 40 18.17 1.18 -9.83
N ALA A 41 17.42 1.27 -10.94
CA ALA A 41 18.00 1.19 -12.27
C ALA A 41 19.05 2.29 -12.51
N ILE A 42 18.76 3.52 -12.09
CA ILE A 42 19.67 4.66 -12.22
C ILE A 42 20.95 4.46 -11.41
N TRP A 43 20.85 4.14 -10.12
CA TRP A 43 22.01 4.02 -9.25
C TRP A 43 22.82 2.75 -9.50
N ALA A 44 22.16 1.64 -9.86
CA ALA A 44 22.84 0.44 -10.31
C ALA A 44 23.64 0.69 -11.60
N ALA A 45 23.10 1.49 -12.53
CA ALA A 45 23.80 1.89 -13.74
C ALA A 45 25.00 2.81 -13.46
N ALA A 46 24.85 3.75 -12.52
CA ALA A 46 25.93 4.65 -12.09
C ALA A 46 27.08 3.89 -11.41
N ALA A 47 26.77 2.85 -10.63
CA ALA A 47 27.77 2.04 -9.93
C ALA A 47 28.49 0.98 -10.79
N ARG A 48 28.23 0.94 -12.12
CA ARG A 48 28.86 -0.05 -13.02
C ARG A 48 30.37 0.14 -13.16
N SER A 49 30.85 1.38 -13.14
CA SER A 49 32.28 1.71 -13.27
C SER A 49 33.03 1.71 -11.93
N GLY A 50 32.32 1.52 -10.81
CA GLY A 50 32.88 1.50 -9.47
C GLY A 50 31.87 1.95 -8.41
N PRO A 51 32.16 1.73 -7.12
CA PRO A 51 31.26 2.13 -6.04
C PRO A 51 30.99 3.63 -6.01
N VAL A 52 29.74 4.02 -5.74
CA VAL A 52 29.33 5.43 -5.61
C VAL A 52 28.94 5.68 -4.17
N GLY A 53 29.62 6.63 -3.50
CA GLY A 53 29.35 6.94 -2.09
C GLY A 53 29.54 5.74 -1.15
N GLY A 54 30.41 4.80 -1.50
CA GLY A 54 30.64 3.56 -0.74
C GLY A 54 29.66 2.42 -1.05
N TYR A 55 28.63 2.65 -1.87
CA TYR A 55 27.69 1.61 -2.28
C TYR A 55 28.10 0.97 -3.61
N SER A 56 28.16 -0.37 -3.61
CA SER A 56 28.26 -1.16 -4.84
C SER A 56 26.89 -1.31 -5.52
N GLN A 57 26.87 -1.86 -6.73
CA GLN A 57 25.61 -2.18 -7.42
C GLN A 57 24.68 -3.09 -6.58
N GLN A 58 25.24 -4.08 -5.88
CA GLN A 58 24.49 -4.93 -4.94
C GLN A 58 23.98 -4.14 -3.73
N GLY A 59 24.78 -3.20 -3.21
CA GLY A 59 24.36 -2.32 -2.12
C GLY A 59 23.13 -1.48 -2.48
N PHE A 60 23.11 -0.90 -3.69
CA PHE A 60 21.94 -0.17 -4.19
C PHE A 60 20.73 -1.09 -4.42
N ALA A 61 20.95 -2.30 -4.92
CA ALA A 61 19.89 -3.31 -5.05
C ALA A 61 19.22 -3.60 -3.71
N ALA A 62 20.00 -3.96 -2.69
CA ALA A 62 19.47 -4.23 -1.35
C ALA A 62 18.71 -3.02 -0.79
N TYR A 63 19.26 -1.81 -0.91
CA TYR A 63 18.65 -0.59 -0.39
C TYR A 63 17.28 -0.27 -1.03
N TYR A 64 17.21 -0.25 -2.36
CA TYR A 64 15.99 0.14 -3.05
C TYR A 64 14.92 -0.96 -3.06
N LEU A 65 15.33 -2.24 -3.06
CA LEU A 65 14.40 -3.35 -2.87
C LEU A 65 13.80 -3.35 -1.46
N ALA A 66 14.61 -3.12 -0.42
CA ALA A 66 14.10 -2.96 0.94
C ALA A 66 13.17 -1.74 1.05
N THR A 67 13.52 -0.62 0.41
CA THR A 67 12.67 0.57 0.35
C THR A 67 11.34 0.28 -0.35
N LEU A 68 11.34 -0.49 -1.43
CA LEU A 68 10.12 -0.93 -2.11
C LEU A 68 9.26 -1.78 -1.17
N LEU A 69 9.85 -2.77 -0.48
CA LEU A 69 9.12 -3.61 0.48
C LEU A 69 8.46 -2.77 1.59
N VAL A 70 9.23 -1.86 2.21
CA VAL A 70 8.71 -0.96 3.24
C VAL A 70 7.57 -0.11 2.68
N ARG A 71 7.74 0.46 1.47
CA ARG A 71 6.72 1.28 0.79
C ARG A 71 5.44 0.50 0.54
N LEU A 72 5.53 -0.75 0.05
CA LEU A 72 4.37 -1.60 -0.20
C LEU A 72 3.62 -1.94 1.09
N MET A 73 4.34 -2.22 2.17
CA MET A 73 3.73 -2.61 3.44
C MET A 73 3.18 -1.44 4.25
N THR A 74 3.76 -0.24 4.11
CA THR A 74 3.37 0.95 4.89
C THR A 74 2.46 1.92 4.13
N GLY A 75 2.25 1.72 2.83
CA GLY A 75 1.38 2.57 2.03
C GLY A 75 -0.05 2.63 2.59
N ALA A 76 -0.62 3.84 2.65
CA ALA A 76 -1.98 4.06 3.10
C ALA A 76 -2.71 5.03 2.17
N TRP A 77 -3.91 4.65 1.75
CA TRP A 77 -4.75 5.42 0.82
C TRP A 77 -5.83 6.25 1.52
N VAL A 78 -5.95 6.09 2.84
CA VAL A 78 -6.99 6.70 3.68
C VAL A 78 -7.16 8.20 3.43
N VAL A 79 -6.05 8.94 3.31
CA VAL A 79 -6.11 10.40 3.08
C VAL A 79 -6.74 10.71 1.73
N TRP A 80 -6.39 9.98 0.68
CA TRP A 80 -6.94 10.18 -0.66
C TRP A 80 -8.43 9.85 -0.69
N GLU A 81 -8.83 8.70 -0.12
CA GLU A 81 -10.24 8.28 -0.05
C GLU A 81 -11.07 9.29 0.74
N MET A 82 -10.58 9.70 1.91
CA MET A 82 -11.23 10.70 2.73
C MET A 82 -11.40 12.02 1.98
N THR A 83 -10.36 12.50 1.27
CA THR A 83 -10.47 13.71 0.45
C THR A 83 -11.53 13.56 -0.65
N MET A 84 -11.60 12.41 -1.32
CA MET A 84 -12.61 12.15 -2.34
C MET A 84 -14.03 12.09 -1.75
N GLU A 85 -14.21 11.43 -0.61
CA GLU A 85 -15.50 11.35 0.07
C GLU A 85 -15.98 12.72 0.58
N ILE A 86 -15.07 13.56 1.07
CA ILE A 86 -15.38 14.96 1.44
C ILE A 86 -15.83 15.73 0.20
N ARG A 87 -15.08 15.63 -0.91
CA ARG A 87 -15.37 16.36 -2.15
C ARG A 87 -16.71 15.94 -2.77
N GLN A 88 -17.07 14.67 -2.65
CA GLN A 88 -18.30 14.10 -3.20
C GLN A 88 -19.50 14.18 -2.23
N GLY A 89 -19.28 14.60 -0.99
CA GLY A 89 -20.32 14.66 0.05
C GLY A 89 -20.74 13.29 0.59
N THR A 90 -20.08 12.20 0.18
CA THR A 90 -20.43 10.83 0.59
C THR A 90 -19.97 10.49 2.01
N LEU A 91 -19.03 11.27 2.57
CA LEU A 91 -18.60 11.12 3.97
C LEU A 91 -19.78 11.26 4.95
N ALA A 92 -20.75 12.12 4.66
CA ALA A 92 -21.93 12.32 5.50
C ALA A 92 -22.73 11.03 5.69
N LEU A 93 -22.85 10.20 4.64
CA LEU A 93 -23.53 8.90 4.70
C LEU A 93 -22.79 7.89 5.59
N ARG A 94 -21.46 7.95 5.63
CA ARG A 94 -20.66 7.11 6.54
C ARG A 94 -20.83 7.53 7.99
N LEU A 95 -20.90 8.84 8.27
CA LEU A 95 -21.05 9.37 9.62
C LEU A 95 -22.40 9.03 10.27
N LEU A 96 -23.43 8.71 9.47
CA LEU A 96 -24.72 8.22 9.98
C LEU A 96 -24.63 6.79 10.54
N ARG A 97 -23.61 6.02 10.17
CA ARG A 97 -23.43 4.65 10.67
C ARG A 97 -22.91 4.71 12.12
N PRO A 98 -23.33 3.80 13.00
CA PRO A 98 -22.87 3.75 14.39
C PRO A 98 -21.45 3.14 14.53
N ILE A 99 -20.55 3.48 13.60
CA ILE A 99 -19.14 3.06 13.56
C ILE A 99 -18.28 4.25 13.12
N HIS A 100 -17.12 4.43 13.76
CA HIS A 100 -16.20 5.49 13.36
C HIS A 100 -15.57 5.16 11.98
N PRO A 101 -15.58 6.07 10.97
CA PRO A 101 -15.08 5.79 9.62
C PRO A 101 -13.64 5.27 9.55
N LEU A 102 -12.78 5.72 10.47
CA LEU A 102 -11.40 5.24 10.60
C LEU A 102 -11.28 3.72 10.76
N LEU A 103 -12.25 3.07 11.39
CA LEU A 103 -12.25 1.61 11.52
C LEU A 103 -12.45 0.93 10.16
N GLN A 104 -13.28 1.51 9.30
CA GLN A 104 -13.51 1.01 7.96
C GLN A 104 -12.29 1.27 7.08
N TRP A 105 -11.80 2.52 6.99
CA TRP A 105 -10.59 2.83 6.22
C TRP A 105 -9.35 2.04 6.65
N SER A 106 -9.18 1.80 7.96
CA SER A 106 -8.07 0.98 8.45
C SER A 106 -8.22 -0.48 8.04
N ALA A 107 -9.44 -1.04 8.11
CA ALA A 107 -9.70 -2.40 7.66
C ALA A 107 -9.49 -2.55 6.15
N ASP A 108 -9.95 -1.59 5.34
CA ASP A 108 -9.77 -1.60 3.88
C ASP A 108 -8.27 -1.55 3.52
N ASN A 109 -7.50 -0.67 4.18
CA ASN A 109 -6.05 -0.61 3.95
C ASN A 109 -5.31 -1.87 4.42
N LEU A 110 -5.67 -2.44 5.57
CA LEU A 110 -5.07 -3.67 6.10
C LEU A 110 -5.43 -4.88 5.23
N ALA A 111 -6.65 -4.93 4.71
CA ALA A 111 -7.10 -5.99 3.82
C ALA A 111 -6.35 -6.01 2.49
N ALA A 112 -5.77 -4.87 2.07
CA ALA A 112 -4.91 -4.81 0.89
C ALA A 112 -3.49 -5.37 1.14
N ILE A 113 -3.02 -5.47 2.39
CA ILE A 113 -1.64 -5.90 2.69
C ILE A 113 -1.32 -7.30 2.16
N PRO A 114 -2.17 -8.34 2.31
CA PRO A 114 -1.90 -9.65 1.73
C PRO A 114 -1.67 -9.61 0.23
N MET A 115 -2.46 -8.82 -0.52
CA MET A 115 -2.29 -8.66 -1.96
C MET A 115 -0.97 -7.97 -2.30
N ARG A 116 -0.58 -6.93 -1.53
CA ARG A 116 0.72 -6.28 -1.68
C ARG A 116 1.87 -7.23 -1.35
N GLY A 117 1.67 -8.12 -0.38
CA GLY A 117 2.62 -9.16 0.02
C GLY A 117 2.88 -10.16 -1.11
N VAL A 118 1.83 -10.58 -1.84
CA VAL A 118 1.98 -11.45 -3.01
C VAL A 118 2.84 -10.79 -4.08
N VAL A 119 2.63 -9.50 -4.34
CA VAL A 119 3.43 -8.77 -5.34
C VAL A 119 4.87 -8.53 -4.87
N ALA A 120 5.10 -8.50 -3.56
CA ALA A 120 6.42 -8.37 -2.96
C ALA A 120 7.27 -9.66 -3.02
N ILE A 121 6.68 -10.83 -3.32
CA ILE A 121 7.37 -12.13 -3.31
C ILE A 121 8.65 -12.15 -4.17
N PRO A 122 8.68 -11.63 -5.41
CA PRO A 122 9.89 -11.67 -6.25
C PRO A 122 11.07 -10.86 -5.69
N VAL A 123 10.82 -10.00 -4.70
CA VAL A 123 11.78 -9.08 -4.11
C VAL A 123 12.35 -9.60 -2.77
N ALA A 124 11.68 -10.58 -2.15
CA ALA A 124 12.03 -11.19 -0.87
C ALA A 124 12.81 -12.50 -1.08
#